data_AF-A0A0P0V454-F1
#
_entry.id   AF-A0A0P0V454-F1
#
_cell.length_a   1.000
_cell.length_b   1.000
_cell.length_c   1.000
_cell.angle_alpha   90.00
_cell.angle_beta   90.00
_cell.angle_gamma   90.00
#
_symmetry.space_group_name_H-M   'P 1'
#
loop_
_entity.id
_entity.type
_entity.pdbx_description
1 polymer ?
#
loop_
_entity_poly.entity_id
_entity_poly.type
_entity_poly.pdbx_seq_one_letter_code
_entity_poly.pdbx_strand_id
1 'polypeptide(L)'
;MRHVGLKFVARRSRPAPADAGETTTYDVVFDDRGGVMEIPAILIDDARRPLLANLIAFEQSQGGEVARLLSSYVALMSQLIMTARDVELLRRRGVVENLLDNDEEAARFFNRLGDIDPVDYDTQAFAGLYEDVTRYCGTWRNRHMAGLRRNYFAST
;
A
#
# COMPACT_ATOMS: atom_id res chain seq x y z
N MET A 1 -10.10 0.88 -7.13
CA MET A 1 -9.06 1.93 -7.26
C MET A 1 -8.83 2.54 -8.66
N ARG A 2 -9.38 2.01 -9.77
CA ARG A 2 -9.18 2.62 -11.12
C ARG A 2 -9.80 4.01 -11.32
N HIS A 3 -10.71 4.43 -10.46
CA HIS A 3 -11.46 5.67 -10.67
C HIS A 3 -10.73 6.95 -10.24
N VAL A 4 -9.59 6.88 -9.53
CA VAL A 4 -9.00 8.07 -8.87
C VAL A 4 -7.71 8.58 -9.53
N GLY A 5 -7.34 8.09 -10.72
CA GLY A 5 -6.10 8.50 -11.38
C GLY A 5 -4.81 8.02 -10.71
N LEU A 6 -4.91 7.33 -9.57
CA LEU A 6 -3.79 6.69 -8.88
C LEU A 6 -3.14 5.61 -9.76
N LYS A 7 -1.81 5.60 -9.77
CA LYS A 7 -0.98 4.62 -10.46
C LYS A 7 -0.07 3.94 -9.45
N PHE A 8 0.14 2.64 -9.64
CA PHE A 8 1.04 1.84 -8.82
C PHE A 8 2.23 1.40 -9.66
N VAL A 9 3.43 1.48 -9.09
CA VAL A 9 4.66 0.96 -9.69
C VAL A 9 5.47 0.22 -8.64
N ALA A 10 6.10 -0.87 -9.05
CA ALA A 10 7.04 -1.57 -8.20
C ALA A 10 8.29 -0.70 -7.94
N ARG A 11 8.59 -0.46 -6.67
CA ARG A 11 9.80 0.22 -6.24
C ARG A 11 10.96 -0.78 -6.35
N ARG A 12 11.97 -0.45 -7.17
CA ARG A 12 13.21 -1.23 -7.19
C ARG A 12 13.94 -0.99 -5.89
N SER A 13 14.42 -2.05 -5.24
CA SER A 13 15.30 -1.95 -4.08
C SER A 13 16.46 -1.01 -4.42
N ARG A 14 16.48 0.18 -3.80
CA ARG A 14 17.66 1.04 -3.88
C ARG A 14 18.79 0.25 -3.21
N PRO A 15 20.01 0.20 -3.78
CA PRO A 15 21.15 -0.35 -3.05
C PRO A 15 21.25 0.40 -1.72
N ALA A 16 21.03 -0.32 -0.62
CA ALA A 16 21.14 0.24 0.70
C ALA A 16 22.57 0.78 0.88
N PRO A 17 22.76 1.98 1.47
CA PRO A 17 24.04 2.32 2.08
C PRO A 17 24.51 1.14 2.95
N ALA A 18 25.81 0.85 2.98
CA ALA A 18 26.37 -0.32 3.68
C ALA A 18 26.02 -0.36 5.19
N ASP A 19 25.55 0.76 5.72
CA ASP A 19 25.17 1.06 7.09
C ASP A 19 23.65 1.24 7.30
N ALA A 20 22.84 1.24 6.24
CA ALA A 20 21.39 1.27 6.37
C ALA A 20 20.87 -0.16 6.58
N GLY A 21 20.30 -0.42 7.75
CA GLY A 21 19.64 -1.70 8.03
C GLY A 21 18.54 -2.05 7.02
N GLU A 22 18.02 -3.28 7.11
CA GLU A 22 16.91 -3.82 6.30
C GLU A 22 15.64 -2.93 6.28
N THR A 23 15.60 -1.89 7.13
CA THR A 23 14.52 -0.92 7.34
C THR A 23 14.04 -0.22 6.07
N THR A 24 14.82 -0.11 5.00
CA THR A 24 14.34 0.54 3.74
C THR A 24 13.49 -0.38 2.85
N THR A 25 13.38 -1.67 3.19
CA THR A 25 12.75 -2.67 2.32
C THR A 25 11.25 -2.46 2.14
N TYR A 26 10.55 -1.95 3.16
CA TYR A 26 9.08 -1.82 3.16
C TYR A 26 8.58 -0.38 3.00
N ASP A 27 9.46 0.59 2.82
CA ASP A 27 9.10 2.00 2.68
C ASP A 27 8.35 2.28 1.37
N VAL A 28 7.26 3.05 1.45
CA VAL A 28 6.37 3.37 0.32
C VAL A 28 6.41 4.87 0.06
N VAL A 29 6.55 5.25 -1.20
CA VAL A 29 6.63 6.66 -1.62
C VAL A 29 5.43 7.01 -2.48
N PHE A 30 4.91 8.22 -2.32
CA PHE A 30 3.86 8.77 -3.17
C PHE A 30 4.29 10.09 -3.81
N ASP A 31 4.23 10.16 -5.14
CA ASP A 31 4.35 11.40 -5.90
C ASP A 31 2.95 12.01 -6.08
N ASP A 32 2.67 13.06 -5.31
CA ASP A 32 1.39 13.79 -5.35
C ASP A 32 1.18 14.59 -6.64
N ARG A 33 2.23 14.86 -7.41
CA ARG A 33 2.12 15.55 -8.70
C ARG A 33 1.60 14.61 -9.78
N GLY A 34 2.13 13.39 -9.78
CA GLY A 34 1.79 12.34 -10.75
C GLY A 34 0.61 11.45 -10.32
N GLY A 35 0.29 11.41 -9.03
CA GLY A 35 -0.60 10.39 -8.45
C GLY A 35 -0.01 8.99 -8.52
N VAL A 36 1.30 8.86 -8.30
CA VAL A 36 2.04 7.60 -8.46
C VAL A 36 2.50 7.11 -7.09
N MET A 37 2.10 5.90 -6.72
CA MET A 37 2.55 5.21 -5.52
C MET A 37 3.60 4.17 -5.90
N GLU A 38 4.82 4.35 -5.38
CA GLU A 38 5.93 3.42 -5.52
C GLU A 38 5.96 2.48 -4.31
N ILE A 39 5.63 1.21 -4.55
CA ILE A 39 5.48 0.21 -3.50
C ILE A 39 6.58 -0.84 -3.68
N PRO A 40 7.35 -1.17 -2.62
CA PRO A 40 8.25 -2.30 -2.66
C PRO A 40 7.55 -3.58 -3.09
N ALA A 41 8.17 -4.31 -4.01
CA ALA A 41 7.64 -5.57 -4.48
C ALA A 41 7.68 -6.61 -3.35
N ILE A 42 6.60 -7.39 -3.22
CA ILE A 42 6.51 -8.49 -2.27
C ILE A 42 6.20 -9.79 -3.00
N LEU A 43 6.95 -10.83 -2.64
CA LEU A 43 6.66 -12.21 -3.02
C LEU A 43 5.83 -12.86 -1.90
N ILE A 44 4.73 -13.51 -2.28
CA ILE A 44 3.86 -14.26 -1.37
C ILE A 44 3.81 -15.74 -1.78
N ASP A 45 3.92 -16.59 -0.77
CA ASP A 45 3.79 -18.05 -0.83
C ASP A 45 3.25 -18.55 0.53
N ASP A 46 3.05 -19.86 0.67
CA ASP A 46 2.53 -20.44 1.91
C ASP A 46 3.45 -20.22 3.13
N ALA A 47 4.76 -20.06 2.92
CA ALA A 47 5.74 -19.84 3.97
C ALA A 47 5.82 -18.36 4.40
N ARG A 48 5.40 -17.42 3.55
CA ARG A 48 5.48 -15.98 3.80
C ARG A 48 4.52 -15.51 4.86
N ARG A 49 3.34 -16.11 5.00
CA ARG A 49 2.38 -15.70 6.03
C ARG A 49 2.93 -15.88 7.45
N PRO A 50 3.38 -17.07 7.87
CA PRO A 50 3.94 -17.23 9.22
C PRO A 50 5.22 -16.42 9.42
N LEU A 51 6.04 -16.24 8.37
CA LEU A 51 7.22 -15.38 8.45
C LEU A 51 6.84 -13.92 8.76
N LEU A 52 5.92 -13.33 7.97
CA LEU A 52 5.48 -11.96 8.18
C LEU A 52 4.79 -11.79 9.53
N ALA A 53 3.97 -12.76 9.96
CA ALA A 53 3.34 -12.74 11.28
C ALA A 53 4.37 -12.72 12.42
N ASN A 54 5.42 -13.55 12.32
CA ASN A 54 6.50 -13.57 13.31
C ASN A 54 7.33 -12.28 13.30
N LEU A 55 7.59 -11.71 12.13
CA LEU A 55 8.31 -10.44 12.00
C LEU A 55 7.50 -9.27 12.56
N ILE A 56 6.19 -9.23 12.31
CA ILE A 56 5.28 -8.27 12.93
C ILE A 56 5.34 -8.44 14.44
N ALA A 57 5.13 -9.65 14.98
CA ALA A 57 5.19 -9.93 16.42
C ALA A 57 6.52 -9.48 17.05
N PHE A 58 7.64 -9.70 16.34
CA PHE A 58 8.95 -9.22 16.76
C PHE A 58 9.01 -7.69 16.79
N GLU A 59 8.55 -7.00 15.73
CA GLU A 59 8.42 -5.55 15.68
C GLU A 59 7.60 -5.01 16.87
N GLN A 60 6.51 -5.70 17.25
CA GLN A 60 5.70 -5.30 18.40
C GLN A 60 6.42 -5.48 19.75
N SER A 61 7.27 -6.50 19.86
CA SER A 61 8.00 -6.81 21.09
C SER A 61 9.15 -5.87 21.40
N GLN A 62 9.69 -5.16 20.39
CA GLN A 62 10.81 -4.23 20.59
C GLN A 62 10.40 -3.00 21.42
N GLY A 63 9.12 -2.64 21.43
CA GLY A 63 8.63 -1.45 22.12
C GLY A 63 9.26 -0.13 21.62
N GLY A 64 8.97 0.96 22.32
CA GLY A 64 9.48 2.30 21.99
C GLY A 64 8.81 2.95 20.78
N GLU A 65 9.34 4.12 20.38
CA GLU A 65 8.86 4.91 19.24
C GLU A 65 9.42 4.42 17.88
N VAL A 66 9.81 3.14 17.78
CA VAL A 66 10.29 2.61 16.52
C VAL A 66 9.10 2.55 15.56
N ALA A 67 9.23 3.26 14.43
CA ALA A 67 8.24 3.22 13.36
C ALA A 67 8.00 1.77 12.95
N ARG A 68 6.77 1.30 13.15
CA ARG A 68 6.31 -0.06 12.84
C ARG A 68 6.12 -0.23 11.35
N LEU A 69 7.23 -0.13 10.60
CA LEU A 69 7.21 0.01 9.15
C LEU A 69 6.64 -1.25 8.48
N LEU A 70 6.99 -2.44 8.98
CA LEU A 70 6.44 -3.67 8.43
C LEU A 70 4.94 -3.76 8.70
N SER A 71 4.49 -3.46 9.92
CA SER A 71 3.05 -3.43 10.24
C SER A 71 2.31 -2.39 9.39
N SER A 72 2.90 -1.21 9.20
CA SER A 72 2.36 -0.14 8.35
C SER A 72 2.24 -0.57 6.88
N TYR A 73 3.24 -1.28 6.35
CA TYR A 73 3.23 -1.87 5.02
C TYR A 73 2.16 -2.93 4.86
N VAL A 74 2.04 -3.84 5.83
CA VAL A 74 0.99 -4.86 5.81
C VAL A 74 -0.40 -4.24 5.88
N ALA A 75 -0.60 -3.24 6.74
CA ALA A 75 -1.86 -2.50 6.82
C ALA A 75 -2.20 -1.84 5.47
N LEU A 76 -1.24 -1.13 4.86
CA LEU A 76 -1.43 -0.54 3.54
C LEU A 76 -1.78 -1.60 2.49
N MET A 77 -1.04 -2.70 2.41
CA MET A 77 -1.28 -3.76 1.43
C MET A 77 -2.65 -4.42 1.63
N SER A 78 -3.10 -4.62 2.86
CA SER A 78 -4.45 -5.14 3.16
C SER A 78 -5.56 -4.19 2.70
N GLN A 79 -5.32 -2.87 2.73
CA GLN A 79 -6.27 -1.87 2.24
C GLN A 79 -6.24 -1.72 0.71
N LEU A 80 -5.08 -1.90 0.09
CA LEU A 80 -4.93 -1.91 -1.37
C LEU A 80 -5.54 -3.16 -1.99
N ILE A 81 -5.52 -4.30 -1.28
CA ILE A 81 -5.92 -5.62 -1.77
C ILE A 81 -7.13 -6.13 -1.00
N MET A 82 -8.33 -5.81 -1.46
CA MET A 82 -9.57 -6.36 -0.90
C MET A 82 -10.08 -7.56 -1.70
N THR A 83 -9.77 -7.62 -3.00
CA THR A 83 -10.31 -8.60 -3.95
C THR A 83 -9.22 -9.20 -4.84
N ALA A 84 -9.51 -10.35 -5.47
CA ALA A 84 -8.61 -10.96 -6.46
C ALA A 84 -8.26 -10.00 -7.62
N ARG A 85 -9.18 -9.10 -7.99
CA ARG A 85 -8.93 -8.08 -9.03
C ARG A 85 -7.86 -7.07 -8.61
N ASP A 86 -7.78 -6.76 -7.32
CA ASP A 86 -6.75 -5.86 -6.79
C ASP A 86 -5.38 -6.54 -6.81
N VAL A 87 -5.33 -7.84 -6.48
CA VAL A 87 -4.12 -8.67 -6.65
C VAL A 87 -3.67 -8.70 -8.11
N GLU A 88 -4.58 -9.01 -9.04
CA GLU A 88 -4.28 -9.05 -10.47
C GLU A 88 -3.74 -7.69 -10.98
N LEU A 89 -4.30 -6.58 -10.48
CA LEU A 89 -3.79 -5.25 -10.78
C LEU A 89 -2.34 -5.07 -10.31
N LEU A 90 -2.04 -5.38 -9.06
CA LEU A 90 -0.71 -5.17 -8.49
C LEU A 90 0.34 -6.15 -9.04
N ARG A 91 -0.05 -7.38 -9.38
CA ARG A 91 0.77 -8.33 -10.15
C ARG A 91 1.20 -7.77 -11.48
N ARG A 92 0.25 -7.22 -12.26
CA ARG A 92 0.58 -6.58 -13.55
C ARG A 92 1.48 -5.34 -13.41
N ARG A 93 1.55 -4.75 -12.21
CA ARG A 93 2.47 -3.63 -11.89
C ARG A 93 3.80 -4.09 -11.29
N GLY A 94 3.98 -5.40 -11.10
CA GLY A 94 5.17 -5.99 -10.48
C GLY A 94 5.28 -5.76 -8.97
N VAL A 95 4.22 -5.27 -8.33
CA VAL A 95 4.21 -4.99 -6.87
C VAL A 95 3.98 -6.27 -6.08
N VAL A 96 3.19 -7.20 -6.62
CA VAL A 96 2.93 -8.50 -5.99
C VAL A 96 3.39 -9.61 -6.91
N GLU A 97 4.27 -10.46 -6.42
CA GLU A 97 4.60 -11.74 -7.01
C GLU A 97 3.86 -12.84 -6.24
N ASN A 98 2.84 -13.44 -6.90
CA ASN A 98 1.94 -14.41 -6.28
C ASN A 98 2.36 -15.84 -6.67
N LEU A 99 2.81 -16.63 -5.70
CA LEU A 99 3.11 -18.06 -5.83
C LEU A 99 2.06 -18.96 -5.14
N LEU A 100 0.93 -18.39 -4.68
CA LEU A 100 -0.22 -19.15 -4.19
C LEU A 100 -1.06 -19.68 -5.36
N ASP A 101 -2.06 -20.51 -5.05
CA ASP A 101 -2.90 -21.20 -6.04
C ASP A 101 -3.61 -20.24 -7.03
N ASN A 102 -4.10 -19.10 -6.55
CA ASN A 102 -4.83 -18.12 -7.35
C ASN A 102 -4.85 -16.74 -6.69
N ASP A 103 -5.43 -15.76 -7.39
CA ASP A 103 -5.51 -14.39 -6.92
C ASP A 103 -6.55 -14.21 -5.78
N GLU A 104 -7.55 -15.09 -5.65
CA GLU A 104 -8.45 -15.13 -4.50
C GLU A 104 -7.74 -15.53 -3.20
N GLU A 105 -6.87 -16.54 -3.23
CA GLU A 105 -6.06 -16.94 -2.08
C GLU A 105 -5.04 -15.87 -1.71
N ALA A 106 -4.45 -15.18 -2.69
CA ALA A 106 -3.61 -14.01 -2.43
C ALA A 106 -4.38 -12.85 -1.78
N ALA A 107 -5.62 -12.57 -2.20
CA ALA A 107 -6.43 -11.55 -1.54
C ALA A 107 -6.73 -11.95 -0.09
N ARG A 108 -7.07 -13.22 0.15
CA ARG A 108 -7.27 -13.77 1.50
C ARG A 108 -6.01 -13.70 2.36
N PHE A 109 -4.83 -13.93 1.76
CA PHE A 109 -3.54 -13.80 2.43
C PHE A 109 -3.38 -12.40 3.02
N PHE A 110 -3.55 -11.35 2.21
CA PHE A 110 -3.38 -9.97 2.67
C PHE A 110 -4.47 -9.53 3.66
N ASN A 111 -5.73 -9.90 3.41
CA ASN A 111 -6.83 -9.62 4.33
C ASN A 111 -6.55 -10.20 5.72
N ARG A 112 -6.18 -11.49 5.79
CA ARG A 112 -5.84 -12.16 7.06
C ARG A 112 -4.56 -11.64 7.71
N LEU A 113 -3.65 -11.08 6.93
CA LEU A 113 -2.41 -10.50 7.45
C LEU A 113 -2.68 -9.12 8.06
N GLY A 114 -3.58 -8.33 7.46
CA GLY A 114 -4.06 -7.06 8.03
C GLY A 114 -4.78 -7.24 9.37
N ASP A 115 -5.44 -8.38 9.58
CA ASP A 115 -6.10 -8.70 10.85
C ASP A 115 -5.12 -8.97 12.02
N ILE A 116 -3.82 -9.16 11.76
CA ILE A 116 -2.82 -9.49 12.79
C ILE A 116 -2.52 -8.30 13.69
N ASP A 117 -2.41 -7.10 13.12
CA ASP A 117 -2.09 -5.89 13.85
C ASP A 117 -2.97 -4.72 13.36
N PRO A 118 -4.01 -4.34 14.12
CA PRO A 118 -4.73 -3.11 13.84
C PRO A 118 -3.81 -1.92 14.10
N VAL A 119 -3.30 -1.34 13.02
CA VAL A 119 -2.41 -0.19 13.07
C VAL A 119 -3.21 1.10 13.29
N ASP A 120 -2.73 1.96 14.18
CA ASP A 120 -3.25 3.32 14.33
C ASP A 120 -2.82 4.18 13.12
N TYR A 121 -3.79 4.62 12.31
CA TYR A 121 -3.55 5.35 11.08
C TYR A 121 -2.92 6.73 11.29
N ASP A 122 -3.12 7.34 12.46
CA ASP A 122 -2.63 8.68 12.75
C ASP A 122 -1.16 8.68 13.23
N THR A 123 -0.68 7.55 13.76
CA THR A 123 0.66 7.44 14.35
C THR A 123 1.59 6.47 13.62
N GLN A 124 1.10 5.77 12.60
CA GLN A 124 1.89 4.81 11.85
C GLN A 124 2.91 5.43 10.90
N ALA A 125 3.83 4.60 10.39
CA ALA A 125 4.92 5.04 9.51
C ALA A 125 4.42 5.73 8.23
N PHE A 126 3.20 5.42 7.78
CA PHE A 126 2.61 5.98 6.56
C PHE A 126 1.51 7.03 6.81
N ALA A 127 1.40 7.60 8.01
CA ALA A 127 0.41 8.65 8.28
C ALA A 127 0.47 9.79 7.23
N GLY A 128 1.66 10.35 6.97
CA GLY A 128 1.85 11.37 5.93
C GLY A 128 1.55 10.89 4.51
N LEU A 129 1.81 9.61 4.19
CA LEU A 129 1.43 9.00 2.91
C LEU A 129 -0.10 9.02 2.73
N TYR A 130 -0.86 8.65 3.76
CA TYR A 130 -2.33 8.69 3.71
C TYR A 130 -2.86 10.10 3.55
N GLU A 131 -2.27 11.08 4.23
CA GLU A 131 -2.62 12.49 4.08
C GLU A 131 -2.41 12.96 2.64
N ASP A 132 -1.26 12.65 2.05
CA ASP A 132 -0.92 13.03 0.67
C ASP A 132 -1.84 12.37 -0.35
N VAL A 133 -2.11 11.06 -0.19
CA VAL A 133 -3.05 10.34 -1.05
C VAL A 133 -4.46 10.92 -0.91
N THR A 134 -4.91 11.21 0.31
CA THR A 134 -6.24 11.80 0.56
C THR A 134 -6.37 13.18 -0.07
N ARG A 135 -5.36 14.03 0.10
CA ARG A 135 -5.25 15.36 -0.51
C ARG A 135 -5.28 15.27 -2.04
N TYR A 136 -4.51 14.35 -2.63
CA TYR A 136 -4.53 14.11 -4.08
C TYR A 136 -5.91 13.67 -4.57
N CYS A 137 -6.52 12.67 -3.92
CA CYS A 137 -7.83 12.15 -4.30
C CYS A 137 -8.91 13.24 -4.21
N GLY A 138 -8.87 14.07 -3.16
CA GLY A 138 -9.77 15.21 -2.98
C GLY A 138 -9.63 16.25 -4.09
N THR A 139 -8.41 16.67 -4.42
CA THR A 139 -8.16 17.62 -5.51
C THR A 139 -8.54 17.06 -6.89
N TRP A 140 -8.25 15.77 -7.14
CA TRP A 140 -8.64 15.07 -8.37
C TRP A 140 -10.17 15.04 -8.51
N ARG A 141 -10.87 14.63 -7.45
CA ARG A 141 -12.34 14.57 -7.42
C ARG A 141 -12.95 15.95 -7.61
N ASN A 142 -12.42 16.98 -6.95
CA ASN A 142 -12.92 18.35 -7.07
C ASN A 142 -12.78 18.88 -8.50
N ARG A 143 -11.62 18.65 -9.15
CA ARG A 143 -11.42 19.03 -10.55
C ARG A 143 -12.37 18.28 -11.49
N HIS A 144 -12.53 16.98 -11.30
CA HIS A 144 -13.40 16.18 -12.14
C HIS A 144 -14.88 16.58 -11.97
N MET A 145 -15.32 16.80 -10.73
CA MET A 145 -16.67 17.29 -10.43
C MET A 145 -16.93 18.70 -10.94
N ALA A 146 -15.94 19.61 -10.88
CA ALA A 146 -16.05 20.95 -11.46
C ALA A 146 -16.21 20.89 -12.99
N GLY A 147 -15.46 20.00 -13.66
CA GLY A 147 -15.63 19.73 -15.09
C GLY A 147 -17.02 19.22 -15.42
N LEU A 148 -17.55 18.26 -14.65
CA LEU A 148 -18.91 17.75 -14.81
C LEU A 148 -19.97 18.85 -14.62
N ARG A 149 -19.86 19.66 -13.56
CA ARG A 149 -20.77 20.78 -13.29
C ARG A 149 -20.80 21.79 -14.43
N ARG A 150 -19.64 22.17 -14.93
CA ARG A 150 -19.51 23.12 -16.06
C ARG A 150 -20.12 22.58 -17.34
N ASN A 151 -19.93 21.30 -17.65
CA ASN A 151 -20.30 20.72 -18.93
C ASN A 151 -21.77 20.26 -19.01
N TYR A 152 -22.38 19.91 -17.88
CA TYR A 152 -23.71 19.29 -17.88
C TYR A 152 -24.76 20.00 -17.03
N PHE A 153 -24.36 20.77 -16.02
CA PHE A 153 -25.30 21.35 -15.04
C PHE A 153 -25.36 22.88 -15.06
N ALA A 154 -24.62 23.55 -15.95
CA ALA A 154 -24.58 25.01 -16.04
C ALA A 154 -25.70 25.62 -16.91
N SER A 155 -26.59 24.81 -17.48
CA SER A 155 -27.63 25.25 -18.42
C SER A 155 -29.06 25.05 -17.89
N THR A 156 -29.28 25.25 -16.59
CA THR A 156 -30.64 25.37 -16.01
C THR A 156 -30.72 26.70 -15.29
#